data_AF-A0A447P9H1-F1
#
_entry.id   AF-A0A447P9H1-F1
#
_cell.length_a   1.000
_cell.length_b   1.000
_cell.length_c   1.000
_cell.angle_alpha   90.00
_cell.angle_beta   90.00
_cell.angle_gamma   90.00
#
_symmetry.space_group_name_H-M   'P 1'
#
loop_
_entity.id
_entity.type
_entity.pdbx_description
1 polymer ?
#
loop_
_entity_poly.entity_id
_entity_poly.type
_entity_poly.pdbx_seq_one_letter_code
_entity_poly.pdbx_strand_id
1 'polypeptide(L)'
;MKSNFLAALNIVLVLASESLSLLRNALKSAKFDCPKEAKMDFSMVDIAFWQETEPAFRTLQEALAVDPLRQDTQTRHAVSQWEAELAHYLFHVFDRDALTNPDCPDDILQRQLTARQDLASSYRKHKARKDVLALVE
;
A
#
# COMPACT_ATOMS: atom_id res chain seq x y z
N MET A 1 9.59 -26.42 -0.36
CA MET A 1 8.84 -25.76 0.74
C MET A 1 9.49 -24.46 1.20
N LYS A 2 10.68 -24.46 1.86
CA LYS A 2 11.32 -23.21 2.33
C LYS A 2 11.54 -22.15 1.24
N SER A 3 11.98 -22.56 0.04
CA SER A 3 12.18 -21.63 -1.09
C SER A 3 10.88 -20.94 -1.53
N ASN A 4 9.77 -21.68 -1.60
CA ASN A 4 8.48 -21.14 -2.04
C ASN A 4 7.87 -20.19 -1.00
N PHE A 5 8.04 -20.47 0.29
CA PHE A 5 7.65 -19.57 1.37
C PHE A 5 8.41 -18.24 1.26
N LEU A 6 9.74 -18.29 1.16
CA LEU A 6 10.57 -17.09 1.08
C LEU A 6 10.30 -16.28 -0.19
N ALA A 7 10.07 -16.95 -1.33
CA ALA A 7 9.72 -16.28 -2.58
C ALA A 7 8.39 -15.53 -2.46
N ALA A 8 7.35 -16.17 -1.92
CA ALA A 8 6.05 -15.53 -1.70
C ALA A 8 6.17 -14.37 -0.71
N LEU A 9 6.86 -14.57 0.41
CA LEU A 9 7.07 -13.53 1.43
C LEU A 9 7.82 -12.31 0.87
N ASN A 10 8.81 -12.55 0.01
CA ASN A 10 9.52 -11.46 -0.66
C ASN A 10 8.59 -10.67 -1.61
N ILE A 11 7.72 -11.33 -2.36
CA ILE A 11 6.75 -10.66 -3.25
C ILE A 11 5.82 -9.74 -2.45
N VAL A 12 5.26 -10.19 -1.32
CA VAL A 12 4.41 -9.32 -0.48
C VAL A 12 5.18 -8.21 0.22
N LEU A 13 6.41 -8.44 0.69
CA LEU A 13 7.25 -7.38 1.28
C LEU A 13 7.63 -6.30 0.26
N VAL A 14 7.89 -6.68 -0.99
CA VAL A 14 8.13 -5.73 -2.08
C VAL A 14 6.88 -4.88 -2.30
N LEU A 15 5.68 -5.46 -2.38
CA LEU A 15 4.45 -4.68 -2.52
C LEU A 15 4.25 -3.69 -1.37
N ALA A 16 4.46 -4.11 -0.11
CA ALA A 16 4.33 -3.22 1.04
C ALA A 16 5.28 -2.02 0.95
N SER A 17 6.55 -2.28 0.64
CA SER A 17 7.59 -1.24 0.55
C SER A 17 7.36 -0.25 -0.60
N GLU A 18 6.94 -0.76 -1.76
CA GLU A 18 6.60 0.06 -2.92
C GLU A 18 5.32 0.86 -2.68
N SER A 19 4.33 0.28 -1.99
CA SER A 19 3.10 0.95 -1.61
C SER A 19 3.33 2.12 -0.67
N LEU A 20 4.22 1.97 0.33
CA LEU A 20 4.64 3.09 1.18
C LEU A 20 5.29 4.20 0.34
N SER A 21 6.09 3.86 -0.66
CA SER A 21 6.70 4.84 -1.57
C SER A 21 5.65 5.57 -2.41
N LEU A 22 4.62 4.86 -2.90
CA LEU A 22 3.48 5.47 -3.59
C LEU A 22 2.71 6.44 -2.66
N LEU A 23 2.44 6.05 -1.42
CA LEU A 23 1.75 6.88 -0.44
C LEU A 23 2.53 8.18 -0.17
N ARG A 24 3.83 8.09 0.10
CA ARG A 24 4.70 9.26 0.32
C ARG A 24 4.66 10.22 -0.87
N ASN A 25 4.80 9.69 -2.08
CA ASN A 25 4.74 10.50 -3.30
C ASN A 25 3.38 11.17 -3.46
N ALA A 26 2.28 10.45 -3.22
CA ALA A 26 0.94 11.00 -3.31
C ALA A 26 0.71 12.11 -2.28
N LEU A 27 1.06 11.90 -1.01
CA LEU A 27 0.96 12.90 0.05
C LEU A 27 1.76 14.17 -0.29
N LYS A 28 2.95 14.00 -0.87
CA LYS A 28 3.78 15.11 -1.33
C LYS A 28 3.09 15.88 -2.46
N SER A 29 2.59 15.19 -3.47
CA SER A 29 1.88 15.80 -4.61
C SER A 29 0.60 16.51 -4.19
N ALA A 30 -0.09 16.01 -3.16
CA ALA A 30 -1.27 16.65 -2.61
C ALA A 30 -0.94 17.97 -1.86
N LYS A 31 0.21 18.02 -1.16
CA LYS A 31 0.58 19.14 -0.29
C LYS A 31 1.36 20.26 -0.98
N PHE A 32 2.00 20.01 -2.12
CA PHE A 32 2.93 20.98 -2.73
C PHE A 32 2.68 21.18 -4.22
N ASP A 33 2.73 22.44 -4.68
CA ASP A 33 2.67 22.82 -6.10
C ASP A 33 3.86 22.26 -6.89
N CYS A 34 5.05 22.31 -6.28
CA CYS A 34 6.28 21.73 -6.83
C CYS A 34 6.77 20.58 -5.92
N PRO A 35 6.18 19.38 -6.02
CA PRO A 35 6.50 18.27 -5.13
C PRO A 35 7.93 17.74 -5.31
N LYS A 36 8.60 18.04 -6.43
CA LYS A 36 10.00 17.63 -6.65
C LYS A 36 10.99 18.40 -5.77
N GLU A 37 10.66 19.64 -5.38
CA GLU A 37 11.54 20.54 -4.63
C GLU A 37 11.21 20.61 -3.14
N ALA A 38 10.01 20.16 -2.75
CA ALA A 38 9.59 20.17 -1.35
C ALA A 38 10.38 19.16 -0.50
N LYS A 39 10.76 19.57 0.72
CA LYS A 39 11.21 18.66 1.78
C LYS A 39 10.02 18.36 2.68
N MET A 40 9.65 17.09 2.76
CA MET A 40 8.61 16.60 3.66
C MET A 40 9.21 15.49 4.51
N ASP A 41 9.02 15.58 5.82
CA ASP A 41 9.39 14.52 6.74
C ASP A 41 8.29 13.45 6.75
N PHE A 42 8.66 12.22 6.38
CA PHE A 42 7.76 11.07 6.35
C PHE A 42 7.96 10.13 7.53
N SER A 43 8.84 10.45 8.50
CA SER A 43 9.19 9.54 9.59
C SER A 43 7.98 9.02 10.37
N MET A 44 7.01 9.90 10.66
CA MET A 44 5.76 9.50 11.33
C MET A 44 4.87 8.63 10.44
N VAL A 45 4.80 8.93 9.13
CA VAL A 45 4.03 8.12 8.17
C VAL A 45 4.64 6.74 8.01
N ASP A 46 5.97 6.65 7.94
CA ASP A 46 6.71 5.40 7.79
C ASP A 46 6.54 4.51 9.04
N ILE A 47 6.66 5.08 10.24
CA ILE A 47 6.43 4.36 11.50
C ILE A 47 4.99 3.84 11.58
N ALA A 48 4.01 4.72 11.36
CA ALA A 48 2.59 4.34 11.40
C ALA A 48 2.26 3.26 10.37
N PHE A 49 2.77 3.38 9.13
CA PHE A 49 2.58 2.38 8.09
C PHE A 49 3.01 0.99 8.53
N TRP A 50 4.23 0.86 9.05
CA TRP A 50 4.72 -0.46 9.47
C TRP A 50 3.98 -1.00 10.69
N GLN A 51 3.66 -0.15 11.67
CA GLN A 51 2.95 -0.57 12.88
C GLN A 51 1.50 -0.98 12.59
N GLU A 52 0.78 -0.21 11.78
CA GLU A 52 -0.65 -0.43 11.54
C GLU A 52 -0.90 -1.56 10.52
N THR A 53 0.03 -1.82 9.60
CA THR A 53 -0.10 -2.92 8.61
C THR A 53 0.53 -4.24 9.06
N GLU A 54 1.36 -4.23 10.10
CA GLU A 54 2.05 -5.42 10.63
C GLU A 54 1.11 -6.57 11.05
N PRO A 55 -0.03 -6.35 11.75
CA PRO A 55 -0.90 -7.45 12.18
C PRO A 55 -1.46 -8.26 10.99
N ALA A 56 -1.89 -7.57 9.93
CA ALA A 56 -2.36 -8.19 8.70
C ALA A 56 -1.24 -9.00 8.02
N PHE A 57 -0.03 -8.41 7.96
CA PHE A 57 1.14 -9.07 7.39
C PHE A 57 1.53 -10.34 8.17
N ARG A 58 1.49 -10.30 9.51
CA ARG A 58 1.78 -11.47 10.36
C ARG A 58 0.78 -12.61 10.12
N THR A 59 -0.50 -12.28 10.02
CA THR A 59 -1.56 -13.25 9.71
C THR A 59 -1.30 -13.93 8.35
N LEU A 60 -0.92 -13.16 7.34
CA LEU A 60 -0.53 -13.71 6.04
C LEU A 60 0.73 -14.59 6.13
N GLN A 61 1.75 -14.13 6.86
CA GLN A 61 3.00 -14.87 7.04
C GLN A 61 2.75 -16.26 7.65
N GLU A 62 1.87 -16.34 8.65
CA GLU A 62 1.48 -17.61 9.29
C GLU A 62 0.78 -18.55 8.29
N ALA A 63 -0.16 -18.03 7.48
CA ALA A 63 -0.81 -18.80 6.44
C ALA A 63 0.19 -19.35 5.40
N LEU A 64 1.11 -18.51 4.93
CA LEU A 64 2.16 -18.91 3.99
C LEU A 64 3.17 -19.91 4.59
N ALA A 65 3.41 -19.85 5.90
CA ALA A 65 4.29 -20.79 6.59
C ALA A 65 3.69 -22.20 6.65
N VAL A 66 2.37 -22.29 6.84
CA VAL A 66 1.62 -23.56 6.88
C VAL A 66 1.43 -24.13 5.47
N ASP A 67 1.12 -23.30 4.49
CA ASP A 67 0.89 -23.70 3.10
C ASP A 67 1.74 -22.87 2.11
N PRO A 68 3.06 -23.17 1.99
CA PRO A 68 3.99 -22.43 1.13
C PRO A 68 3.72 -22.56 -0.36
N LEU A 69 2.88 -23.53 -0.76
CA LEU A 69 2.48 -23.75 -2.14
C LEU A 69 1.14 -23.10 -2.46
N ARG A 70 0.43 -22.55 -1.45
CA ARG A 70 -0.88 -21.91 -1.58
C ARG A 70 -1.89 -22.86 -2.26
N GLN A 71 -1.85 -24.14 -1.90
CA GLN A 71 -2.77 -25.16 -2.42
C GLN A 71 -4.16 -25.03 -1.80
N ASP A 72 -4.24 -24.59 -0.55
CA ASP A 72 -5.50 -24.31 0.13
C ASP A 72 -6.11 -22.99 -0.35
N THR A 73 -7.42 -22.99 -0.54
CA THR A 73 -8.20 -21.79 -0.83
C THR A 73 -8.11 -20.78 0.30
N GLN A 74 -7.99 -21.22 1.55
CA GLN A 74 -7.83 -20.33 2.70
C GLN A 74 -6.52 -19.53 2.64
N THR A 75 -5.41 -20.14 2.20
CA THR A 75 -4.13 -19.45 2.03
C THR A 75 -4.20 -18.42 0.92
N ARG A 76 -4.85 -18.77 -0.22
CA ARG A 76 -5.08 -17.81 -1.31
C ARG A 76 -5.97 -16.65 -0.86
N HIS A 77 -7.03 -16.93 -0.09
CA HIS A 77 -7.87 -15.89 0.49
C HIS A 77 -7.08 -14.96 1.43
N ALA A 78 -6.19 -15.51 2.27
CA ALA A 78 -5.34 -14.69 3.15
C ALA A 78 -4.44 -13.72 2.36
N VAL A 79 -3.90 -14.14 1.21
CA VAL A 79 -3.13 -13.25 0.32
C VAL A 79 -4.01 -12.13 -0.25
N SER A 80 -5.18 -12.47 -0.79
CA SER A 80 -6.11 -11.47 -1.35
C SER A 80 -6.64 -10.50 -0.29
N GLN A 81 -6.94 -11.01 0.90
CA GLN A 81 -7.40 -10.19 2.02
C GLN A 81 -6.31 -9.21 2.47
N TRP A 82 -5.07 -9.68 2.63
CA TRP A 82 -3.96 -8.81 3.00
C TRP A 82 -3.72 -7.70 1.96
N GLU A 83 -3.82 -8.00 0.66
CA GLU A 83 -3.71 -6.99 -0.40
C GLU A 83 -4.80 -5.93 -0.29
N ALA A 84 -6.04 -6.35 -0.02
CA ALA A 84 -7.17 -5.45 0.15
C ALA A 84 -7.03 -4.57 1.39
N GLU A 85 -6.54 -5.12 2.51
CA GLU A 85 -6.27 -4.38 3.74
C GLU A 85 -5.15 -3.36 3.54
N LEU A 86 -4.06 -3.73 2.85
CA LEU A 86 -2.99 -2.80 2.48
C LEU A 86 -3.53 -1.67 1.60
N ALA A 87 -4.31 -1.98 0.56
CA ALA A 87 -4.91 -0.98 -0.31
C ALA A 87 -5.83 -0.03 0.48
N HIS A 88 -6.67 -0.57 1.37
CA HIS A 88 -7.55 0.21 2.23
C HIS A 88 -6.75 1.17 3.11
N TYR A 89 -5.67 0.69 3.74
CA TYR A 89 -4.79 1.50 4.57
C TYR A 89 -4.22 2.70 3.79
N LEU A 90 -3.65 2.47 2.61
CA LEU A 90 -3.03 3.53 1.79
C LEU A 90 -4.03 4.65 1.48
N PHE A 91 -5.23 4.27 1.06
CA PHE A 91 -6.28 5.21 0.69
C PHE A 91 -6.85 5.93 1.90
N HIS A 92 -7.06 5.22 3.00
CA HIS A 92 -7.54 5.81 4.24
C HIS A 92 -6.55 6.85 4.79
N VAL A 93 -5.26 6.53 4.85
CA VAL A 93 -4.23 7.46 5.33
C VAL A 93 -4.10 8.66 4.41
N PHE A 94 -4.12 8.47 3.08
CA PHE A 94 -4.12 9.60 2.17
C PHE A 94 -5.32 10.50 2.39
N ASP A 95 -6.52 9.95 2.44
CA ASP A 95 -7.77 10.72 2.55
C ASP A 95 -7.80 11.47 3.90
N ARG A 96 -7.38 10.82 4.98
CA ARG A 96 -7.25 11.41 6.32
C ARG A 96 -6.20 12.52 6.40
N ASP A 97 -5.12 12.46 5.63
CA ASP A 97 -4.03 13.44 5.73
C ASP A 97 -4.14 14.58 4.71
N ALA A 98 -4.76 14.33 3.55
CA ALA A 98 -4.87 15.28 2.46
C ALA A 98 -6.25 15.94 2.37
N LEU A 99 -7.35 15.22 2.66
CA LEU A 99 -8.73 15.70 2.44
C LEU A 99 -9.41 16.09 3.76
N THR A 100 -8.75 16.92 4.56
CA THR A 100 -9.22 17.29 5.91
C THR A 100 -9.93 18.63 6.02
N ASN A 101 -9.69 19.54 5.07
CA ASN A 101 -10.23 20.90 5.12
C ASN A 101 -11.49 21.02 4.24
N PRO A 102 -12.69 21.24 4.81
CA PRO A 102 -13.90 21.45 4.03
C PRO A 102 -13.91 22.79 3.27
N ASP A 103 -13.16 23.78 3.74
CA ASP A 103 -13.04 25.11 3.12
C ASP A 103 -11.76 25.22 2.27
N CYS A 104 -11.29 24.10 1.73
CA CYS A 104 -10.08 24.05 0.91
C CYS A 104 -10.28 24.85 -0.40
N PRO A 105 -9.35 25.75 -0.77
CA PRO A 105 -9.38 26.42 -2.07
C PRO A 105 -9.46 25.44 -3.24
N ASP A 106 -10.20 25.82 -4.29
CA ASP A 106 -10.49 24.94 -5.43
C ASP A 106 -9.22 24.36 -6.10
N ASP A 107 -8.16 25.16 -6.23
CA ASP A 107 -6.90 24.76 -6.84
C ASP A 107 -6.15 23.71 -5.99
N ILE A 108 -6.19 23.85 -4.67
CA ILE A 108 -5.61 22.89 -3.72
C ILE A 108 -6.46 21.62 -3.70
N LEU A 109 -7.79 21.74 -3.64
CA LEU A 109 -8.70 20.60 -3.66
C LEU A 109 -8.54 19.79 -4.95
N GLN A 110 -8.49 20.45 -6.12
CA GLN A 110 -8.28 19.80 -7.40
C GLN A 110 -6.96 19.03 -7.43
N ARG A 111 -5.90 19.58 -6.84
CA ARG A 111 -4.60 18.90 -6.73
C ARG A 111 -4.66 17.67 -5.82
N GLN A 112 -5.31 17.78 -4.67
CA GLN A 112 -5.48 16.65 -3.74
C GLN A 112 -6.27 15.52 -4.40
N LEU A 113 -7.35 15.84 -5.11
CA LEU A 113 -8.15 14.86 -5.86
C LEU A 113 -7.35 14.21 -7.00
N THR A 114 -6.55 14.99 -7.72
CA THR A 114 -5.68 14.47 -8.78
C THR A 114 -4.64 13.51 -8.20
N ALA A 115 -3.95 13.89 -7.13
CA ALA A 115 -2.97 13.04 -6.45
C ALA A 115 -3.61 11.74 -5.92
N ARG A 116 -4.87 11.81 -5.45
CA ARG A 116 -5.63 10.63 -5.02
C ARG A 116 -5.97 9.67 -6.16
N GLN A 117 -6.36 10.21 -7.31
CA GLN A 117 -6.63 9.42 -8.52
C GLN A 117 -5.36 8.78 -9.04
N ASP A 118 -4.24 9.51 -9.04
CA ASP A 118 -2.94 9.02 -9.45
C ASP A 118 -2.43 7.92 -8.51
N LEU A 119 -2.60 8.06 -7.20
CA LEU A 119 -2.31 7.00 -6.22
C LEU A 119 -3.09 5.73 -6.55
N ALA A 120 -4.39 5.85 -6.77
CA ALA A 120 -5.24 4.70 -7.10
C ALA A 120 -4.87 4.04 -8.42
N SER A 121 -4.60 4.83 -9.47
CA SER A 121 -4.17 4.33 -10.78
C SER A 121 -2.80 3.65 -10.69
N SER A 122 -1.84 4.26 -10.01
CA SER A 122 -0.48 3.75 -9.84
C SER A 122 -0.45 2.46 -9.03
N TYR A 123 -1.20 2.40 -7.91
CA TYR A 123 -1.31 1.20 -7.10
C TYR A 123 -1.95 0.04 -7.88
N ARG A 124 -3.09 0.28 -8.56
CA ARG A 124 -3.80 -0.77 -9.32
C ARG A 124 -2.95 -1.37 -10.44
N LYS A 125 -2.15 -0.54 -11.11
CA LYS A 125 -1.29 -0.93 -12.23
C LYS A 125 0.10 -1.40 -11.78
N HIS A 126 0.43 -1.29 -10.49
CA HIS A 126 1.76 -1.59 -9.96
C HIS A 126 2.17 -3.02 -10.25
N LYS A 127 3.42 -3.23 -10.66
CA LYS A 127 3.93 -4.56 -10.98
C LYS A 127 3.86 -5.49 -9.76
N ALA A 128 4.38 -5.07 -8.61
CA ALA A 128 4.34 -5.89 -7.40
C ALA A 128 2.93 -6.27 -6.95
N ARG A 129 1.92 -5.43 -7.24
CA ARG A 129 0.52 -5.79 -6.97
C ARG A 129 0.08 -6.95 -7.85
N LYS A 130 0.40 -6.91 -9.15
CA LYS A 130 0.13 -8.02 -10.07
C LYS A 130 0.87 -9.29 -9.66
N ASP A 131 2.13 -9.16 -9.21
CA ASP A 131 2.92 -10.29 -8.72
C ASP A 131 2.29 -10.94 -7.48
N VAL A 132 1.70 -10.14 -6.57
CA VAL A 132 0.91 -10.64 -5.42
C VAL A 132 -0.37 -11.32 -5.89
N LEU A 133 -1.11 -10.73 -6.83
CA LEU A 133 -2.35 -11.34 -7.35
C LEU A 133 -2.08 -12.66 -8.09
N ALA A 134 -0.94 -12.79 -8.75
CA ALA A 134 -0.51 -14.05 -9.37
C ALA A 134 -0.20 -15.16 -8.34
N LEU A 135 -0.09 -14.86 -7.05
CA LEU A 135 0.04 -15.88 -6.00
C LEU A 135 -1.29 -16.58 -5.69
N VAL A 136 -2.42 -15.99 -6.10
CA VAL A 136 -3.77 -16.50 -5.82
C VAL A 136 -4.48 -17.06 -7.06
N GLU A 137 -3.83 -16.98 -8.23
CA GLU A 137 -4.25 -17.62 -9.48
C GLU A 137 -3.84 -19.10 -9.50
#